data_AF-A0A954I0E7-F1
#
_entry.id   AF-A0A954I0E7-F1
#
_cell.length_a   1.000
_cell.length_b   1.000
_cell.length_c   1.000
_cell.angle_alpha   90.00
_cell.angle_beta   90.00
_cell.angle_gamma   90.00
#
_symmetry.space_group_name_H-M   'P 1'
#
loop_
_entity.id
_entity.type
_entity.pdbx_description
1 polymer ?
#
loop_
_entity_poly.entity_id
_entity_poly.type
_entity_poly.pdbx_seq_one_letter_code
_entity_poly.pdbx_strand_id
1 'polypeptide(L)'
;MSCETVTRSTTAQTAGTLVVNVAGEDRRFIHAVGANAEFTGRELSPAAIRDSRAIYVGGIGLNPALTGENVAEVFRTAHAAGAVTVLDVVVGDPHILPAMLAAALPETDLFLPNIDEARAICGLETPLEQARHFRELGAKTVVITLGGGGAVVMDADDALTAAAYPVDCV
;
A
#
# COMPACT_ATOMS: atom_id res chain seq x y z
N MET A 1 -18.67 -6.56 12.82
CA MET A 1 -17.28 -6.09 12.65
C MET A 1 -16.75 -5.85 14.05
N SER A 2 -15.75 -6.62 14.51
CA SER A 2 -15.14 -6.42 15.82
C SER A 2 -14.11 -5.30 15.74
N CYS A 3 -14.06 -4.43 16.75
CA CYS A 3 -13.06 -3.36 16.89
C CYS A 3 -12.08 -3.66 18.04
N GLU A 4 -11.98 -4.93 18.47
CA GLU A 4 -11.14 -5.34 19.60
C GLU A 4 -9.64 -5.06 19.41
N THR A 5 -9.19 -4.95 18.16
CA THR A 5 -7.80 -4.64 17.81
C THR A 5 -7.52 -3.14 17.69
N VAL A 6 -8.53 -2.27 17.84
CA VAL A 6 -8.37 -0.82 17.78
C VAL A 6 -7.84 -0.30 19.12
N THR A 7 -6.64 0.29 19.08
CA THR A 7 -6.03 0.95 20.24
C THR A 7 -6.35 2.43 20.26
N ARG A 8 -6.16 3.06 21.44
CA ARG A 8 -6.42 4.49 21.64
C ARG A 8 -5.12 5.21 22.00
N SER A 9 -4.81 6.26 21.23
CA SER A 9 -3.79 7.23 21.63
C SER A 9 -4.29 8.10 22.78
N THR A 10 -3.42 8.35 23.75
CA THR A 10 -3.63 9.35 24.81
C THR A 10 -2.94 10.68 24.51
N THR A 11 -2.18 10.76 23.43
CA THR A 11 -1.26 11.86 23.09
C THR A 11 -1.63 12.59 21.80
N ALA A 12 -2.44 11.98 20.94
CA ALA A 12 -2.86 12.55 19.66
C ALA A 12 -4.38 12.42 19.44
N GLN A 13 -4.94 13.36 18.67
CA GLN A 13 -6.32 13.29 18.18
C GLN A 13 -6.48 12.22 17.08
N THR A 14 -7.71 11.72 16.87
CA THR A 14 -8.03 10.90 15.70
C THR A 14 -7.70 11.64 14.40
N ALA A 15 -7.17 10.92 13.42
CA ALA A 15 -6.86 11.46 12.09
C ALA A 15 -8.10 12.08 11.43
N GLY A 16 -7.88 13.07 10.56
CA GLY A 16 -8.95 13.73 9.81
C GLY A 16 -8.50 14.12 8.42
N THR A 17 -9.39 13.98 7.43
CA THR A 17 -9.12 14.38 6.06
C THR A 17 -10.26 15.23 5.54
N LEU A 18 -9.96 16.44 5.08
CA LEU A 18 -10.85 17.23 4.26
C LEU A 18 -10.57 16.91 2.79
N VAL A 19 -11.60 16.45 2.09
CA VAL A 19 -11.54 16.15 0.66
C VAL A 19 -12.23 17.29 -0.08
N VAL A 20 -11.49 17.98 -0.94
CA VAL A 20 -11.99 19.10 -1.74
C VAL A 20 -12.16 18.60 -3.17
N ASN A 21 -13.42 18.49 -3.61
CA ASN A 21 -13.76 18.19 -5.00
C ASN A 21 -13.77 19.48 -5.80
N VAL A 22 -13.11 19.45 -6.96
CA VAL A 22 -13.10 20.55 -7.92
C VAL A 22 -13.69 20.03 -9.21
N ALA A 23 -14.73 20.71 -9.73
CA ALA A 23 -15.44 20.23 -10.91
C ALA A 23 -14.48 20.13 -12.11
N GLY A 24 -14.41 18.94 -12.72
CA GLY A 24 -13.53 18.66 -13.86
C GLY A 24 -12.06 18.42 -13.50
N GLU A 25 -11.70 18.37 -12.22
CA GLU A 25 -10.36 18.05 -11.74
C GLU A 25 -10.39 16.91 -10.72
N ASP A 26 -9.21 16.33 -10.46
CA ASP A 26 -9.06 15.38 -9.36
C ASP A 26 -9.20 16.08 -7.99
N ARG A 27 -9.63 15.32 -6.99
CA ARG A 27 -9.81 15.80 -5.62
C ARG A 27 -8.48 16.22 -4.98
N ARG A 28 -8.54 17.19 -4.08
CA ARG A 28 -7.40 17.60 -3.24
C ARG A 28 -7.64 17.14 -1.81
N PHE A 29 -6.59 16.69 -1.14
CA PHE A 29 -6.66 16.23 0.25
C PHE A 29 -5.95 17.22 1.16
N ILE A 30 -6.62 17.61 2.24
CA ILE A 30 -6.00 18.28 3.37
C ILE A 30 -6.09 17.31 4.54
N HIS A 31 -4.96 16.71 4.91
CA HIS A 31 -4.90 15.61 5.85
C HIS A 31 -4.17 15.98 7.14
N ALA A 32 -4.77 15.62 8.27
CA ALA A 32 -4.15 15.61 9.58
C ALA A 32 -3.98 14.14 10.01
N VAL A 33 -2.72 13.69 10.08
CA VAL A 33 -2.37 12.28 10.34
C VAL A 33 -2.82 11.79 11.72
N GLY A 34 -2.86 12.68 12.72
CA GLY A 34 -3.33 12.36 14.08
C GLY A 34 -2.65 11.13 14.68
N ALA A 35 -3.41 10.35 15.43
CA ALA A 35 -2.97 9.13 16.11
C ALA A 35 -2.40 8.05 15.18
N ASN A 36 -2.66 8.11 13.86
CA ASN A 36 -2.04 7.18 12.92
C ASN A 36 -0.52 7.35 12.88
N ALA A 37 0.00 8.54 13.18
CA ALA A 37 1.44 8.80 13.23
C ALA A 37 2.17 8.08 14.38
N GLU A 38 1.43 7.46 15.30
CA GLU A 38 1.99 6.67 16.40
C GLU A 38 1.93 5.16 16.12
N PHE A 39 1.19 4.74 15.08
CA PHE A 39 1.00 3.32 14.79
C PHE A 39 2.25 2.73 14.15
N THR A 40 2.87 1.76 14.82
CA THR A 40 4.10 1.11 14.33
C THR A 40 3.84 -0.23 13.64
N GLY A 41 2.64 -0.79 13.81
CA GLY A 41 2.30 -2.16 13.41
C GLY A 41 2.54 -3.18 14.51
N ARG A 42 3.32 -2.84 15.55
CA ARG A 42 3.65 -3.72 16.68
C ARG A 42 2.51 -3.84 17.69
N GLU A 43 1.50 -2.99 17.58
CA GLU A 43 0.30 -3.03 18.40
C GLU A 43 -0.60 -4.23 18.02
N LEU A 44 -0.39 -4.84 16.84
CA LEU A 44 -1.10 -6.03 16.41
C LEU A 44 -0.60 -7.26 17.15
N SER A 45 -1.50 -7.97 17.84
CA SER A 45 -1.13 -9.23 18.47
C SER A 45 -0.82 -10.31 17.41
N PRO A 46 0.17 -11.19 17.64
CA PRO A 46 0.43 -12.30 16.72
C PRO A 46 -0.78 -13.23 16.53
N ALA A 47 -1.66 -13.34 17.52
CA ALA A 47 -2.89 -14.12 17.40
C ALA A 47 -3.86 -13.49 16.38
N ALA A 48 -4.05 -12.16 16.43
CA ALA A 48 -4.90 -11.46 15.47
C ALA A 48 -4.36 -11.56 14.02
N ILE A 49 -3.03 -11.50 13.85
CA ILE A 49 -2.40 -11.67 12.54
C ILE A 49 -2.65 -13.09 12.02
N ARG A 50 -2.43 -14.13 12.84
CA ARG A 50 -2.60 -15.54 12.43
C ARG A 50 -4.04 -15.95 12.16
N ASP A 51 -5.02 -15.27 12.78
CA ASP A 51 -6.44 -15.53 12.54
C ASP A 51 -6.96 -14.89 11.23
N SER A 52 -6.12 -14.09 10.57
CA SER A 52 -6.48 -13.40 9.33
C SER A 52 -6.22 -14.27 8.11
N ARG A 53 -7.12 -14.21 7.11
CA ARG A 53 -6.89 -14.84 5.79
C ARG A 53 -6.07 -13.97 4.84
N ALA A 54 -6.08 -12.66 5.08
CA ALA A 54 -5.27 -11.69 4.36
C ALA A 54 -4.96 -10.51 5.28
N ILE A 55 -3.80 -9.89 5.08
CA ILE A 55 -3.40 -8.63 5.72
C ILE A 55 -3.18 -7.60 4.62
N TYR A 56 -3.83 -6.45 4.74
CA TYR A 56 -3.71 -5.32 3.83
C TYR A 56 -3.10 -4.13 4.56
N VAL A 57 -1.95 -3.64 4.07
CA VAL A 57 -1.33 -2.40 4.54
C VAL A 57 -1.55 -1.33 3.47
N GLY A 58 -2.44 -0.39 3.76
CA GLY A 58 -2.78 0.71 2.86
C GLY A 58 -1.98 1.97 3.16
N GLY A 59 -1.33 2.53 2.14
CA GLY A 59 -0.66 3.82 2.22
C GLY A 59 0.57 3.80 3.13
N ILE A 60 1.49 2.86 2.91
CA ILE A 60 2.71 2.72 3.72
C ILE A 60 3.51 4.04 3.88
N GLY A 61 3.51 4.91 2.86
CA GLY A 61 4.19 6.21 2.92
C GLY A 61 3.48 7.33 3.70
N LEU A 62 2.25 7.11 4.20
CA LEU A 62 1.50 8.12 4.97
C LEU A 62 1.79 8.07 6.47
N ASN A 63 2.28 6.95 6.97
CA ASN A 63 2.50 6.75 8.39
C ASN A 63 3.98 6.92 8.74
N PRO A 64 4.37 7.98 9.46
CA PRO A 64 5.77 8.24 9.81
C PRO A 64 6.38 7.25 10.82
N ALA A 65 5.58 6.53 11.59
CA ALA A 65 6.06 5.56 12.59
C ALA A 65 6.05 4.12 12.09
N LEU A 66 5.35 3.83 11.00
CA LEU A 66 5.40 2.53 10.34
C LEU A 66 6.69 2.45 9.52
N THR A 67 7.49 1.41 9.74
CA THR A 67 8.70 1.16 8.96
C THR A 67 8.51 -0.03 8.02
N GLY A 68 9.34 -0.12 6.97
CA GLY A 68 9.34 -1.27 6.08
C GLY A 68 9.63 -2.60 6.81
N GLU A 69 10.51 -2.57 7.82
CA GLU A 69 10.84 -3.74 8.64
C GLU A 69 9.67 -4.21 9.48
N ASN A 70 8.90 -3.29 10.07
CA ASN A 70 7.71 -3.66 10.84
C ASN A 70 6.64 -4.28 9.92
N VAL A 71 6.44 -3.74 8.71
CA VAL A 71 5.55 -4.34 7.70
C VAL A 71 6.02 -5.74 7.33
N ALA A 72 7.32 -5.90 7.05
CA ALA A 72 7.92 -7.20 6.73
C ALA A 72 7.73 -8.23 7.87
N GLU A 73 7.83 -7.81 9.14
CA GLU A 73 7.61 -8.68 10.30
C GLU A 73 6.15 -9.15 10.42
N VAL A 74 5.19 -8.23 10.23
CA VAL A 74 3.77 -8.57 10.19
C VAL A 74 3.49 -9.54 9.03
N PHE A 75 4.05 -9.28 7.85
CA PHE A 75 3.86 -10.11 6.67
C PHE A 75 4.47 -11.50 6.81
N ARG A 76 5.68 -11.64 7.39
CA ARG A 76 6.23 -12.96 7.75
C ARG A 76 5.33 -13.74 8.69
N THR A 77 4.76 -13.07 9.69
CA THR A 77 3.83 -13.71 10.64
C THR A 77 2.55 -14.16 9.94
N ALA A 78 2.04 -13.36 9.01
CA ALA A 78 0.87 -13.68 8.19
C ALA A 78 1.15 -14.87 7.25
N HIS A 79 2.30 -14.87 6.56
CA HIS A 79 2.76 -15.95 5.70
C HIS A 79 2.86 -17.29 6.45
N ALA A 80 3.42 -17.28 7.66
CA ALA A 80 3.52 -18.47 8.50
C ALA A 80 2.14 -19.09 8.86
N ALA A 81 1.06 -18.30 8.78
CA ALA A 81 -0.31 -18.76 8.97
C ALA A 81 -1.07 -19.03 7.65
N GLY A 82 -0.42 -18.87 6.49
CA GLY A 82 -1.02 -19.06 5.17
C GLY A 82 -1.92 -17.90 4.72
N ALA A 83 -1.79 -16.73 5.34
CA ALA A 83 -2.51 -15.52 4.93
C ALA A 83 -1.83 -14.83 3.74
N VAL A 84 -2.63 -14.21 2.87
CA VAL A 84 -2.13 -13.39 1.75
C VAL A 84 -1.76 -11.99 2.23
N THR A 85 -0.63 -11.45 1.77
CA THR A 85 -0.17 -10.11 2.15
C THR A 85 -0.32 -9.12 1.00
N VAL A 86 -0.92 -7.96 1.29
CA VAL A 86 -1.16 -6.91 0.29
C VAL A 86 -0.56 -5.61 0.78
N LEU A 87 0.30 -5.03 -0.04
CA LEU A 87 0.89 -3.72 0.20
C LEU A 87 0.38 -2.74 -0.86
N ASP A 88 -0.24 -1.68 -0.38
CA ASP A 88 -0.69 -0.55 -1.16
C ASP A 88 0.09 0.69 -0.73
N VAL A 89 0.48 1.50 -1.71
CA VAL A 89 1.41 2.61 -1.51
C VAL A 89 0.71 3.93 -1.77
N VAL A 90 1.05 4.89 -0.93
CA VAL A 90 0.83 6.30 -1.22
C VAL A 90 2.21 6.93 -1.13
N VAL A 91 2.57 7.76 -2.10
CA VAL A 91 3.88 8.40 -2.15
C VAL A 91 4.00 9.36 -0.95
N GLY A 92 4.92 9.03 -0.04
CA GLY A 92 5.29 9.82 1.12
C GLY A 92 6.60 10.56 0.90
N ASP A 93 7.47 10.56 1.91
CA ASP A 93 8.81 11.14 1.82
C ASP A 93 9.68 10.35 0.80
N PRO A 94 10.15 10.99 -0.29
CA PRO A 94 10.96 10.32 -1.32
C PRO A 94 12.33 9.86 -0.81
N HIS A 95 12.81 10.35 0.33
CA HIS A 95 14.06 9.92 0.95
C HIS A 95 13.90 8.68 1.82
N ILE A 96 12.68 8.36 2.26
CA ILE A 96 12.41 7.26 3.19
C ILE A 96 11.71 6.10 2.48
N LEU A 97 10.72 6.40 1.63
CA LEU A 97 9.88 5.39 0.98
C LEU A 97 10.66 4.31 0.21
N PRO A 98 11.73 4.61 -0.56
CA PRO A 98 12.48 3.58 -1.27
C PRO A 98 13.07 2.52 -0.33
N ALA A 99 13.63 2.94 0.83
CA ALA A 99 14.18 2.02 1.81
C ALA A 99 13.08 1.18 2.49
N MET A 100 11.92 1.80 2.76
CA MET A 100 10.77 1.07 3.31
C MET A 100 10.27 -0.01 2.35
N LEU A 101 10.16 0.30 1.06
CA LEU A 101 9.73 -0.66 0.04
C LEU A 101 10.77 -1.78 -0.11
N ALA A 102 12.06 -1.46 -0.14
CA ALA A 102 13.11 -2.48 -0.21
C ALA A 102 13.06 -3.49 0.95
N ALA A 103 12.64 -3.06 2.14
CA ALA A 103 12.45 -3.93 3.30
C ALA A 103 11.14 -4.75 3.26
N ALA A 104 10.03 -4.14 2.80
CA ALA A 104 8.69 -4.74 2.87
C ALA A 104 8.34 -5.63 1.67
N LEU A 105 8.76 -5.25 0.46
CA LEU A 105 8.38 -5.94 -0.78
C LEU A 105 8.80 -7.43 -0.83
N PRO A 106 9.96 -7.86 -0.29
CA PRO A 106 10.32 -9.28 -0.26
C PRO A 106 9.31 -10.19 0.48
N GLU A 107 8.49 -9.62 1.35
CA GLU A 107 7.46 -10.33 2.11
C GLU A 107 6.04 -10.00 1.59
N THR A 108 5.90 -9.38 0.42
CA THR A 108 4.61 -8.93 -0.11
C THR A 108 4.11 -9.86 -1.22
N ASP A 109 2.93 -10.46 -1.08
CA ASP A 109 2.30 -11.24 -2.15
C ASP A 109 1.79 -10.32 -3.27
N LEU A 110 1.06 -9.25 -2.93
CA LEU A 110 0.45 -8.31 -3.89
C LEU A 110 0.90 -6.88 -3.60
N PHE A 111 1.59 -6.24 -4.54
CA PHE A 111 1.93 -4.81 -4.49
C PHE A 111 1.08 -4.01 -5.49
N LEU A 112 0.40 -2.96 -5.02
CA LEU A 112 -0.70 -2.31 -5.77
C LEU A 112 -0.52 -0.79 -6.05
N PRO A 113 0.60 -0.32 -6.62
CA PRO A 113 0.73 1.10 -6.96
C PRO A 113 -0.16 1.47 -8.17
N ASN A 114 -0.54 2.74 -8.28
CA ASN A 114 -0.99 3.29 -9.57
C ASN A 114 0.20 3.73 -10.44
N ILE A 115 -0.05 4.01 -11.72
CA ILE A 115 1.00 4.40 -12.69
C ILE A 115 1.79 5.64 -12.27
N ASP A 116 1.15 6.62 -11.62
CA ASP A 116 1.78 7.87 -11.22
C ASP A 116 2.61 7.68 -9.95
N GLU A 117 2.13 6.90 -8.99
CA GLU A 117 2.89 6.49 -7.80
C GLU A 117 4.10 5.65 -8.20
N ALA A 118 3.90 4.67 -9.08
CA ALA A 118 4.97 3.84 -9.61
C ALA A 118 6.04 4.68 -10.31
N ARG A 119 5.63 5.62 -11.19
CA ARG A 119 6.54 6.57 -11.85
C ARG A 119 7.30 7.41 -10.82
N ALA A 120 6.61 7.94 -9.81
CA ALA A 120 7.24 8.77 -8.79
C ALA A 120 8.29 8.01 -7.96
N ILE A 121 8.08 6.70 -7.75
CA ILE A 121 8.98 5.86 -6.96
C ILE A 121 10.20 5.38 -7.76
N CYS A 122 10.01 4.88 -8.99
CA CYS A 122 11.08 4.23 -9.76
C CYS A 122 11.59 5.04 -10.96
N GLY A 123 10.90 6.12 -11.34
CA GLY A 123 11.26 6.97 -12.48
C GLY A 123 10.98 6.35 -13.86
N LEU A 124 10.34 5.18 -13.92
CA LEU A 124 10.01 4.48 -15.17
C LEU A 124 8.63 4.91 -15.68
N GLU A 125 8.48 4.96 -17.00
CA GLU A 125 7.27 5.51 -17.65
C GLU A 125 6.23 4.45 -18.00
N THR A 126 6.68 3.24 -18.39
CA THR A 126 5.74 2.21 -18.83
C THR A 126 5.33 1.33 -17.65
N PRO A 127 4.04 0.93 -17.56
CA PRO A 127 3.56 0.09 -16.45
C PRO A 127 4.24 -1.27 -16.40
N LEU A 128 4.71 -1.80 -17.53
CA LEU A 128 5.43 -3.07 -17.57
C LEU A 128 6.84 -2.95 -16.97
N GLU A 129 7.58 -1.88 -17.26
CA GLU A 129 8.89 -1.61 -16.67
C GLU A 129 8.77 -1.30 -15.18
N GLN A 130 7.75 -0.52 -14.80
CA GLN A 130 7.41 -0.25 -13.40
C GLN A 130 7.12 -1.55 -12.63
N ALA A 131 6.26 -2.42 -13.17
CA ALA A 131 5.93 -3.69 -12.54
C ALA A 131 7.17 -4.58 -12.38
N ARG A 132 8.00 -4.68 -13.43
CA ARG A 132 9.26 -5.43 -13.39
C ARG A 132 10.21 -4.93 -12.31
N HIS A 133 10.36 -3.61 -12.18
CA HIS A 133 11.19 -3.02 -11.15
C HIS A 133 10.77 -3.46 -9.73
N PHE A 134 9.47 -3.41 -9.41
CA PHE A 134 8.99 -3.83 -8.10
C PHE A 134 9.04 -5.35 -7.86
N ARG A 135 8.95 -6.15 -8.93
CA ARG A 135 9.22 -7.60 -8.87
C ARG A 135 10.68 -7.87 -8.51
N GLU A 136 11.61 -7.15 -9.13
CA GLU A 136 13.05 -7.24 -8.84
C GLU A 136 13.39 -6.80 -7.40
N LEU A 137 12.59 -5.91 -6.82
CA LEU A 137 12.67 -5.55 -5.39
C LEU A 137 12.06 -6.58 -4.44
N GLY A 138 11.40 -7.62 -4.95
CA GLY A 138 10.97 -8.79 -4.17
C GLY A 138 9.46 -9.01 -4.05
N ALA A 139 8.62 -8.06 -4.47
CA ALA A 139 7.17 -8.23 -4.44
C ALA A 139 6.77 -9.41 -5.31
N LYS A 140 5.96 -10.37 -4.85
CA LYS A 140 5.62 -11.59 -5.61
C LYS A 140 4.72 -11.34 -6.84
N THR A 141 3.77 -10.44 -6.73
CA THR A 141 2.93 -10.00 -7.84
C THR A 141 2.74 -8.50 -7.74
N VAL A 142 2.84 -7.81 -8.87
CA VAL A 142 2.68 -6.36 -8.94
C VAL A 142 1.51 -6.03 -9.84
N VAL A 143 0.61 -5.16 -9.37
CA VAL A 143 -0.55 -4.70 -10.12
C VAL A 143 -0.45 -3.19 -10.26
N ILE A 144 -0.13 -2.71 -11.46
CA ILE A 144 -0.14 -1.28 -11.79
C ILE A 144 -1.54 -0.89 -12.25
N THR A 145 -2.22 -0.03 -11.51
CA THR A 145 -3.52 0.51 -11.93
C THR A 145 -3.35 1.74 -12.84
N LEU A 146 -4.19 1.83 -13.88
CA LEU A 146 -4.08 2.83 -14.96
C LEU A 146 -5.31 3.75 -15.03
N GLY A 147 -6.09 3.83 -13.95
CA GLY A 147 -7.40 4.51 -13.97
C GLY A 147 -8.32 3.94 -15.04
N GLY A 148 -8.80 4.79 -15.96
CA GLY A 148 -9.64 4.37 -17.09
C GLY A 148 -8.94 3.43 -18.09
N GLY A 149 -7.61 3.29 -18.02
CA GLY A 149 -6.83 2.35 -18.83
C GLY A 149 -6.88 0.90 -18.33
N GLY A 150 -7.49 0.63 -17.17
CA GLY A 150 -7.54 -0.70 -16.56
C GLY A 150 -6.33 -0.97 -15.67
N ALA A 151 -5.71 -2.14 -15.81
CA ALA A 151 -4.55 -2.54 -15.01
C ALA A 151 -3.57 -3.44 -15.77
N VAL A 152 -2.30 -3.40 -15.36
CA VAL A 152 -1.25 -4.36 -15.74
C VAL A 152 -0.89 -5.18 -14.51
N VAL A 153 -0.95 -6.51 -14.63
CA VAL A 153 -0.54 -7.46 -13.60
C VAL A 153 0.73 -8.16 -14.07
N MET A 154 1.74 -8.24 -13.21
CA MET A 154 2.93 -9.04 -13.43
C MET A 154 3.10 -10.05 -12.30
N ASP A 155 3.12 -11.34 -12.64
CA ASP A 155 3.44 -12.45 -11.76
C ASP A 155 4.48 -13.33 -12.44
N ALA A 156 5.52 -13.75 -11.70
CA ALA A 156 6.72 -14.33 -12.31
C ALA A 156 7.24 -13.46 -13.46
N ASP A 157 7.45 -14.05 -14.64
CA ASP A 157 7.82 -13.38 -15.90
C ASP A 157 6.62 -13.10 -16.80
N ASP A 158 5.42 -13.50 -16.38
CA ASP A 158 4.19 -13.33 -17.15
C ASP A 158 3.51 -12.00 -16.82
N ALA A 159 2.94 -11.37 -17.85
CA ALA A 159 2.18 -10.13 -17.70
C ALA A 159 0.81 -10.25 -18.35
N LEU A 160 -0.21 -9.75 -17.65
CA LEU A 160 -1.59 -9.71 -18.10
C LEU A 160 -2.10 -8.27 -18.06
N THR A 161 -2.95 -7.93 -19.01
CA THR A 161 -3.67 -6.65 -19.02
C THR A 161 -5.16 -6.90 -18.80
N ALA A 162 -5.77 -6.09 -17.95
CA ALA A 162 -7.20 -6.10 -17.70
C ALA A 162 -7.78 -4.74 -18.11
N ALA A 163 -8.79 -4.73 -18.98
CA ALA A 163 -9.46 -3.50 -19.38
C ALA A 163 -10.35 -2.95 -18.25
N ALA A 164 -10.49 -1.62 -18.18
CA ALA A 164 -11.50 -1.00 -17.33
C ALA A 164 -12.91 -1.21 -17.92
N TYR A 165 -13.90 -1.30 -17.03
CA TYR A 165 -15.30 -1.23 -17.46
C TYR A 165 -15.68 0.22 -17.78
N PRO A 166 -16.44 0.47 -18.85
CA PRO A 166 -16.91 1.81 -19.19
C PRO A 166 -17.92 2.28 -18.15
N VAL A 167 -17.65 3.43 -17.52
CA VAL A 167 -18.52 4.09 -16.55
C VAL A 167 -18.47 5.61 -16.75
N ASP A 168 -19.56 6.29 -16.42
CA ASP A 168 -19.57 7.75 -16.38
C ASP A 168 -18.92 8.24 -15.08
N CYS A 169 -17.81 8.97 -15.21
CA CYS A 169 -17.17 9.63 -14.07
C CYS A 169 -17.91 10.93 -13.75
N VAL A 170 -18.27 11.13 -12.48
CA VAL A 170 -18.97 12.32 -11.95
C VAL A 170 -18.03 13.23 -11.18
#